data_AF-A0A6B1HI01-F1
#
_entry.id   AF-A0A6B1HI01-F1
#
_cell.length_a   1.000
_cell.length_b   1.000
_cell.length_c   1.000
_cell.angle_alpha   90.00
_cell.angle_beta   90.00
_cell.angle_gamma   90.00
#
_symmetry.space_group_name_H-M   'P 1'
#
loop_
_entity.id
_entity.type
_entity.pdbx_description
1 polymer ?
#
loop_
_entity_poly.entity_id
_entity_poly.type
_entity_poly.pdbx_seq_one_letter_code
_entity_poly.pdbx_strand_id
1 'polypeptide(L)'
;MAETALSVAPGRPSYETADGRFDEDRLREFVEDYDGPEDPDYPGCIPIPMTLEQFDDYEGGVEYWSRERGTALICRDGSPVHEIPGGRLPGLLTRVEMERGSPILCCGALKMVTVDGAGRTAEGMHPDQSVYLRPGVWIPSGRRTVIGRDPRPDVVLEIDNTTDVRRHKLGVYARWGFPEVWVETPDEPTPSRPRRVVPGLTIYVLDQGDYRMSAESVALPTWRAHEIHAALNEAPISPSTIECLVRVGRTLGDRDGTGPMDDAQIAGYMRRSHDVGHRTGFARGLEQGQETARRKALRYAATETLRLRGIPLSEDFDRRLAETTISPQTLLTAAQRSTTEADFWARLRGGQPGTDEGRA
;
A
#
# COMPACT_ATOMS: atom_id res chain seq x y z
N MET A 1 36.73 0.60 25.72
CA MET A 1 35.77 1.72 25.67
C MET A 1 34.42 1.16 26.09
N ALA A 2 33.69 1.89 26.93
CA ALA A 2 32.66 1.37 27.82
C ALA A 2 31.50 0.65 27.08
N GLU A 3 31.26 -0.61 27.47
CA GLU A 3 29.99 -1.30 27.24
C GLU A 3 28.93 -0.63 28.11
N THR A 4 28.09 0.21 27.50
CA THR A 4 26.84 0.64 28.15
C THR A 4 25.84 -0.48 27.95
N ALA A 5 25.85 -1.46 28.84
CA ALA A 5 24.78 -2.45 28.92
C ALA A 5 23.49 -1.73 29.33
N LEU A 6 22.50 -1.72 28.42
CA LEU A 6 21.12 -1.43 28.78
C LEU A 6 20.68 -2.49 29.79
N SER A 7 20.53 -2.08 31.05
CA SER A 7 20.04 -2.90 32.15
C SER A 7 18.61 -3.35 31.85
N VAL A 8 18.43 -4.53 31.26
CA VAL A 8 17.15 -5.23 31.23
C VAL A 8 16.84 -5.63 32.68
N ALA A 9 15.76 -5.10 33.24
CA ALA A 9 15.31 -5.46 34.59
C ALA A 9 15.09 -6.98 34.69
N PRO A 10 15.38 -7.63 35.83
CA PRO A 10 15.21 -9.07 35.98
C PRO A 10 13.72 -9.40 36.09
N GLY A 11 13.11 -9.73 34.95
CA GLY A 11 11.73 -10.18 34.79
C GLY A 11 11.50 -10.48 33.31
N ARG A 12 10.64 -11.46 33.00
CA ARG A 12 10.23 -11.65 31.60
C ARG A 12 9.55 -10.37 31.10
N PRO A 13 9.86 -9.90 29.89
CA PRO A 13 9.09 -8.84 29.27
C PRO A 13 7.60 -9.22 29.24
N SER A 14 6.71 -8.26 29.48
CA SER A 14 5.27 -8.52 29.60
C SER A 14 4.64 -9.10 28.32
N TYR A 15 5.30 -8.90 27.17
CA TYR A 15 4.89 -9.37 25.85
C TYR A 15 5.36 -10.80 25.51
N GLU A 16 6.04 -11.48 26.43
CA GLU A 16 6.35 -12.91 26.29
C GLU A 16 5.28 -13.78 26.97
N THR A 17 4.94 -14.90 26.35
CA THR A 17 4.09 -15.93 26.94
C THR A 17 4.81 -16.68 28.08
N ALA A 18 4.07 -17.49 28.84
CA ALA A 18 4.63 -18.31 29.92
C ALA A 18 5.65 -19.37 29.44
N ASP A 19 5.69 -19.68 28.15
CA ASP A 19 6.69 -20.54 27.50
C ASP A 19 7.80 -19.75 26.77
N GLY A 20 7.82 -18.42 26.88
CA GLY A 20 8.85 -17.56 26.28
C GLY A 20 8.65 -17.29 24.78
N ARG A 21 7.47 -17.62 24.24
CA ARG A 21 7.09 -17.26 22.88
C ARG A 21 6.63 -15.81 22.84
N PHE A 22 6.71 -15.25 21.64
CA PHE A 22 6.26 -13.91 21.37
C PHE A 22 4.73 -13.87 21.29
N ASP A 23 4.11 -12.93 22.00
CA ASP A 23 2.67 -12.63 21.90
C ASP A 23 2.51 -11.24 21.26
N GLU A 24 2.08 -11.21 20.00
CA GLU A 24 1.99 -9.98 19.22
C GLU A 24 0.96 -8.99 19.79
N ASP A 25 -0.16 -9.49 20.32
CA ASP A 25 -1.18 -8.62 20.90
C ASP A 25 -0.66 -7.97 22.19
N ARG A 26 0.06 -8.73 23.02
CA ARG A 26 0.72 -8.16 24.21
C ARG A 26 1.87 -7.23 23.88
N LEU A 27 2.59 -7.47 22.78
CA LEU A 27 3.59 -6.51 22.31
C LEU A 27 2.91 -5.20 21.93
N ARG A 28 1.79 -5.26 21.19
CA ARG A 28 1.05 -4.06 20.78
C ARG A 28 0.59 -3.27 22.01
N GLU A 29 0.01 -3.94 23.01
CA GLU A 29 -0.34 -3.32 24.29
C GLU A 29 0.89 -2.70 24.98
N PHE A 30 2.01 -3.43 25.04
CA PHE A 30 3.25 -2.89 25.61
C PHE A 30 3.77 -1.66 24.87
N VAL A 31 3.68 -1.64 23.54
CA VAL A 31 4.12 -0.51 22.70
C VAL A 31 3.25 0.72 22.96
N GLU A 32 1.93 0.53 23.07
CA GLU A 32 0.97 1.58 23.38
C GLU A 32 1.21 2.18 24.78
N ASP A 33 1.51 1.34 25.77
CA ASP A 33 1.73 1.74 27.16
C ASP A 33 3.18 2.16 27.47
N TYR A 34 4.10 2.10 26.51
CA TYR A 34 5.52 2.35 26.73
C TYR A 34 5.81 3.81 27.10
N ASP A 35 6.18 4.03 28.37
CA ASP A 35 6.54 5.33 28.96
C ASP A 35 8.06 5.59 29.05
N GLY A 36 8.87 4.65 28.59
CA GLY A 36 10.33 4.73 28.58
C GLY A 36 10.90 5.67 27.51
N PRO A 37 12.24 5.83 27.47
CA PRO A 37 12.90 6.69 26.49
C PRO A 37 12.82 6.10 25.08
N GLU A 38 12.61 6.98 24.10
CA GLU A 38 12.74 6.63 22.67
C GLU A 38 14.21 6.46 22.26
N ASP A 39 14.45 5.72 21.17
CA ASP A 39 15.79 5.61 20.61
C ASP A 39 16.18 6.93 19.90
N PRO A 40 17.33 7.54 20.24
CA PRO A 40 17.72 8.83 19.67
C PRO A 40 18.08 8.75 18.17
N ASP A 41 18.46 7.58 17.66
CA ASP A 41 18.76 7.34 16.25
C ASP A 41 17.50 7.05 15.43
N TYR A 42 16.39 6.69 16.10
CA TYR A 42 15.09 6.39 15.52
C TYR A 42 13.96 7.08 16.30
N PRO A 43 13.79 8.42 16.16
CA PRO A 43 12.73 9.16 16.84
C PRO A 43 11.33 8.58 16.55
N GLY A 44 10.46 8.54 17.57
CA GLY A 44 9.14 7.92 17.47
C GLY A 44 9.13 6.39 17.52
N CYS A 45 10.29 5.75 17.67
CA CYS A 45 10.41 4.32 17.92
C CYS A 45 10.85 3.99 19.33
N ILE A 46 10.34 2.85 19.79
CA ILE A 46 10.69 2.29 21.08
C ILE A 46 11.59 1.06 20.91
N PRO A 47 12.61 0.90 21.76
CA PRO A 47 13.49 -0.26 21.72
C PRO A 47 12.87 -1.44 22.48
N ILE A 48 12.69 -2.56 21.78
CA ILE A 48 12.14 -3.80 22.29
C ILE A 48 13.22 -4.90 22.23
N PRO A 49 13.62 -5.49 23.36
CA PRO A 49 14.43 -6.70 23.36
C PRO A 49 13.78 -7.79 22.50
N MET A 50 14.50 -8.29 21.50
CA MET A 50 13.97 -9.27 20.55
C MET A 50 15.09 -10.19 20.06
N THR A 51 14.95 -11.49 20.28
CA THR A 51 15.90 -12.51 19.81
C THR A 51 15.77 -12.72 18.29
N LEU A 52 16.71 -13.46 17.70
CA LEU A 52 16.64 -13.84 16.29
C LEU A 52 15.39 -14.68 15.99
N GLU A 53 15.08 -15.64 16.85
CA GLU A 53 13.92 -16.53 16.68
C GLU A 53 12.62 -15.73 16.75
N GLN A 54 12.51 -14.82 17.72
CA GLN A 54 11.37 -13.89 17.83
C GLN A 54 11.25 -12.98 16.61
N PHE A 55 12.37 -12.42 16.12
CA PHE A 55 12.37 -11.56 14.93
C PHE A 55 11.98 -12.32 13.65
N ASP A 56 12.43 -13.56 13.47
CA ASP A 56 12.09 -14.37 12.30
C ASP A 56 10.58 -14.72 12.31
N ASP A 57 10.00 -15.01 13.48
CA ASP A 57 8.58 -15.34 13.66
C ASP A 57 7.64 -14.12 13.70
N TYR A 58 8.14 -12.92 14.00
CA TYR A 58 7.33 -11.71 14.07
C TYR A 58 6.83 -11.29 12.67
N GLU A 59 5.51 -11.17 12.52
CA GLU A 59 4.84 -10.76 11.27
C GLU A 59 4.54 -9.26 11.22
N GLY A 60 4.65 -8.55 12.35
CA GLY A 60 4.51 -7.10 12.41
C GLY A 60 5.71 -6.34 11.83
N GLY A 61 5.50 -5.04 11.57
CA GLY A 61 6.53 -4.16 11.06
C GLY A 61 7.60 -3.86 12.11
N VAL A 62 8.86 -4.06 11.75
CA VAL A 62 9.99 -3.47 12.48
C VAL A 62 10.73 -2.49 11.60
N GLU A 63 11.16 -1.42 12.22
CA GLU A 63 11.88 -0.35 11.56
C GLU A 63 13.36 -0.67 11.41
N TYR A 64 13.89 -1.36 12.42
CA TYR A 64 15.23 -1.91 12.41
C TYR A 64 15.37 -2.96 13.51
N TRP A 65 16.03 -4.06 13.21
CA TRP A 65 16.44 -5.06 14.18
C TRP A 65 17.92 -5.39 13.97
N SER A 66 18.64 -5.56 15.07
CA SER A 66 20.05 -5.97 15.06
C SER A 66 20.26 -7.12 16.02
N ARG A 67 20.85 -8.21 15.51
CA ARG A 67 21.22 -9.36 16.33
C ARG A 67 22.28 -9.01 17.37
N GLU A 68 23.21 -8.14 17.03
CA GLU A 68 24.28 -7.68 17.94
C GLU A 68 23.68 -6.96 19.15
N ARG A 69 22.66 -6.13 18.93
CA ARG A 69 21.95 -5.41 20.00
C ARG A 69 20.85 -6.25 20.66
N GLY A 70 20.44 -7.36 20.04
CA GLY A 70 19.28 -8.15 20.47
C GLY A 70 18.02 -7.30 20.65
N THR A 71 17.85 -6.28 19.81
CA THR A 71 16.82 -5.25 19.98
C THR A 71 16.16 -4.94 18.64
N ALA A 72 14.83 -4.92 18.62
CA ALA A 72 14.00 -4.37 17.56
C ALA A 72 13.58 -2.94 17.90
N LEU A 73 13.49 -2.09 16.89
CA LEU A 73 12.93 -0.76 16.96
C LEU A 73 11.56 -0.80 16.29
N ILE A 74 10.52 -0.46 17.05
CA ILE A 74 9.12 -0.55 16.62
C ILE A 74 8.50 0.85 16.71
N CYS A 75 7.80 1.26 15.65
CA CYS A 75 7.12 2.55 15.60
C CYS A 75 5.94 2.57 16.59
N ARG A 76 5.79 3.67 17.35
CA ARG A 76 4.67 3.83 18.28
C ARG A 76 3.35 4.15 17.57
N ASP A 77 3.41 4.88 16.45
CA ASP A 77 2.23 5.42 15.77
C ASP A 77 1.98 4.72 14.42
N GLY A 78 0.94 3.89 14.36
CA GLY A 78 0.33 3.42 13.10
C GLY A 78 -0.90 4.26 12.75
N SER A 79 -0.72 5.41 12.10
CA SER A 79 -1.84 6.27 11.69
C SER A 79 -2.35 5.87 10.30
N PRO A 80 -3.68 5.90 10.02
CA PRO A 80 -4.19 5.74 8.65
C PRO A 80 -3.57 6.72 7.63
N VAL A 81 -3.12 7.89 8.10
CA VAL A 81 -2.40 8.88 7.28
C VAL A 81 -1.05 8.34 6.78
N HIS A 82 -0.42 7.44 7.53
CA HIS A 82 0.80 6.72 7.12
C HIS A 82 0.50 5.69 6.04
N GLU A 83 -0.63 4.99 6.12
CA GLU A 83 -0.95 3.88 5.20
C GLU A 83 -1.40 4.35 3.81
N ILE A 84 -2.06 5.52 3.73
CA ILE A 84 -2.70 6.00 2.49
C ILE A 84 -1.70 6.16 1.32
N PRO A 85 -0.55 6.86 1.47
CA PRO A 85 0.41 7.01 0.37
C PRO A 85 0.94 5.64 -0.11
N GLY A 86 1.33 4.77 0.82
CA GLY A 86 1.84 3.44 0.53
C GLY A 86 0.83 2.59 -0.23
N GLY A 87 -0.44 2.63 0.19
CA GLY A 87 -1.54 1.93 -0.48
C GLY A 87 -1.89 2.47 -1.88
N ARG A 88 -1.53 3.72 -2.19
CA ARG A 88 -1.80 4.34 -3.51
C ARG A 88 -0.71 4.05 -4.53
N LEU A 89 0.54 3.91 -4.11
CA LEU A 89 1.68 3.69 -5.00
C LEU A 89 1.47 2.52 -5.99
N PRO A 90 0.98 1.32 -5.60
CA PRO A 90 0.71 0.22 -6.54
C PRO A 90 -0.26 0.59 -7.67
N GLY A 91 -1.27 1.40 -7.38
CA GLY A 91 -2.24 1.87 -8.38
C GLY A 91 -1.62 2.81 -9.40
N LEU A 92 -0.74 3.72 -8.94
CA LEU A 92 0.01 4.63 -9.82
C LEU A 92 0.98 3.85 -10.71
N LEU A 93 1.71 2.88 -10.13
CA LEU A 93 2.68 2.06 -10.86
C LEU A 93 2.01 1.12 -11.88
N THR A 94 0.80 0.63 -11.62
CA THR A 94 0.00 -0.10 -12.61
C THR A 94 -0.20 0.73 -13.89
N ARG A 95 -0.43 2.04 -13.76
CA ARG A 95 -0.57 2.91 -14.94
C ARG A 95 0.75 3.06 -15.72
N VAL A 96 1.87 3.16 -15.01
CA VAL A 96 3.21 3.20 -15.61
C VAL A 96 3.51 1.87 -16.33
N GLU A 97 3.20 0.73 -15.71
CA GLU A 97 3.30 -0.62 -16.29
C GLU A 97 2.57 -0.72 -17.63
N MET A 98 1.31 -0.28 -17.68
CA MET A 98 0.49 -0.31 -18.89
C MET A 98 1.12 0.49 -20.04
N GLU A 99 1.76 1.62 -19.74
CA GLU A 99 2.33 2.51 -20.76
C GLU A 99 3.74 2.06 -21.17
N ARG A 100 4.50 1.44 -20.27
CA ARG A 100 5.83 0.88 -20.60
C ARG A 100 5.76 -0.51 -21.25
N GLY A 101 4.69 -1.28 -21.03
CA GLY A 101 4.53 -2.61 -21.63
C GLY A 101 5.23 -3.76 -20.91
N SER A 102 5.65 -3.56 -19.67
CA SER A 102 6.39 -4.58 -18.88
C SER A 102 6.10 -4.42 -17.39
N PRO A 103 6.05 -5.52 -16.63
CA PRO A 103 5.54 -5.50 -15.26
C PRO A 103 6.40 -4.68 -14.29
N ILE A 104 5.75 -4.05 -13.32
CA ILE A 104 6.38 -3.45 -12.13
C ILE A 104 5.82 -4.16 -10.90
N LEU A 105 6.70 -4.65 -10.04
CA LEU A 105 6.30 -5.26 -8.77
C LEU A 105 6.46 -4.24 -7.64
N CYS A 106 5.40 -4.00 -6.90
CA CYS A 106 5.41 -3.23 -5.67
C CYS A 106 5.07 -4.17 -4.51
N CYS A 107 5.97 -4.29 -3.54
CA CYS A 107 5.79 -5.09 -2.34
C CYS A 107 5.69 -4.17 -1.12
N GLY A 108 4.58 -4.23 -0.39
CA GLY A 108 4.46 -3.62 0.93
C GLY A 108 4.96 -4.55 2.03
N ALA A 109 5.54 -3.98 3.08
CA ALA A 109 5.94 -4.68 4.30
C ALA A 109 6.81 -5.95 4.07
N LEU A 110 7.63 -5.97 3.02
CA LEU A 110 8.49 -7.09 2.72
C LEU A 110 9.71 -7.07 3.64
N LYS A 111 9.87 -8.08 4.51
CA LYS A 111 11.02 -8.23 5.40
C LYS A 111 12.33 -8.25 4.61
N MET A 112 13.26 -7.36 4.93
CA MET A 112 14.59 -7.30 4.31
C MET A 112 15.66 -7.57 5.35
N VAL A 113 16.64 -8.42 5.03
CA VAL A 113 17.63 -8.90 6.00
C VAL A 113 19.04 -9.00 5.42
N THR A 114 20.05 -8.73 6.24
CA THR A 114 21.42 -9.17 5.98
C THR A 114 21.67 -10.50 6.69
N VAL A 115 22.56 -11.33 6.16
CA VAL A 115 22.96 -12.59 6.79
C VAL A 115 24.46 -12.63 7.04
N ASP A 116 24.86 -13.31 8.11
CA ASP A 116 26.27 -13.57 8.40
C ASP A 116 26.85 -14.70 7.52
N GLY A 117 28.14 -15.01 7.71
CA GLY A 117 28.83 -16.08 6.97
C GLY A 117 28.25 -17.50 7.20
N ALA A 118 27.39 -17.68 8.21
CA ALA A 118 26.66 -18.92 8.46
C ALA A 118 25.22 -18.89 7.92
N GLY A 119 24.83 -17.82 7.21
CA GLY A 119 23.51 -17.65 6.62
C GLY A 119 22.41 -17.25 7.61
N ARG A 120 22.78 -16.86 8.84
CA ARG A 120 21.83 -16.43 9.87
C ARG A 120 21.61 -14.93 9.77
N THR A 121 20.37 -14.47 9.95
CA THR A 121 20.01 -13.05 9.96
C THR A 121 20.89 -12.29 10.96
N ALA A 122 21.47 -11.17 10.52
CA ALA A 122 22.33 -10.31 11.32
C ALA A 122 21.65 -8.96 11.61
N GLU A 123 21.04 -8.35 10.59
CA GLU A 123 20.19 -7.16 10.70
C GLU A 123 18.93 -7.37 9.87
N GLY A 124 17.86 -6.63 10.17
CA GLY A 124 16.64 -6.66 9.37
C GLY A 124 15.76 -5.44 9.54
N MET A 125 14.94 -5.13 8.54
CA MET A 125 13.92 -4.06 8.60
C MET A 125 12.78 -4.30 7.61
N HIS A 126 11.71 -3.53 7.77
CA HIS A 126 10.60 -3.45 6.84
C HIS A 126 10.54 -2.03 6.25
N PRO A 127 10.78 -1.87 4.93
CA PRO A 127 10.35 -0.68 4.23
C PRO A 127 8.82 -0.66 4.07
N ASP A 128 8.23 0.52 3.95
CA ASP A 128 6.79 0.64 3.72
C ASP A 128 6.42 0.07 2.35
N GLN A 129 7.14 0.47 1.30
CA GLN A 129 7.04 -0.12 -0.03
C GLN A 129 8.40 -0.34 -0.67
N SER A 130 8.49 -1.38 -1.49
CA SER A 130 9.65 -1.71 -2.31
C SER A 130 9.22 -1.95 -3.75
N VAL A 131 9.84 -1.25 -4.67
CA VAL A 131 9.50 -1.27 -6.09
C VAL A 131 10.61 -1.94 -6.88
N TYR A 132 10.22 -2.89 -7.73
CA TYR A 132 11.07 -3.59 -8.67
C TYR A 132 10.54 -3.35 -10.08
N LEU A 133 11.33 -2.68 -10.90
CA LEU A 133 10.97 -2.30 -12.26
C LEU A 133 11.14 -3.45 -13.25
N ARG A 134 11.80 -4.54 -12.87
CA ARG A 134 12.07 -5.72 -13.72
C ARG A 134 11.84 -7.04 -12.96
N PRO A 135 10.62 -7.31 -12.48
CA PRO A 135 10.32 -8.47 -11.63
C PRO A 135 10.35 -9.80 -12.38
N GLY A 136 10.12 -9.80 -13.70
CA GLY A 136 10.20 -11.01 -14.54
C GLY A 136 11.59 -11.65 -14.58
N VAL A 137 12.60 -10.94 -14.09
CA VAL A 137 13.94 -11.48 -13.90
C VAL A 137 14.06 -12.24 -12.57
N TRP A 138 13.31 -11.86 -11.51
CA TRP A 138 13.34 -12.50 -10.18
C TRP A 138 12.16 -12.07 -9.29
N ILE A 139 11.55 -13.04 -8.61
CA ILE A 139 10.66 -12.81 -7.46
C ILE A 139 11.47 -13.09 -6.19
N PRO A 140 11.40 -12.26 -5.13
CA PRO A 140 12.04 -12.56 -3.85
C PRO A 140 11.70 -13.99 -3.41
N SER A 141 12.71 -14.76 -3.02
CA SER A 141 12.50 -16.16 -2.62
C SER A 141 11.75 -16.21 -1.28
N GLY A 142 10.45 -16.44 -1.31
CA GLY A 142 9.65 -16.66 -0.10
C GLY A 142 9.24 -15.37 0.61
N ARG A 143 9.34 -15.35 1.94
CA ARG A 143 8.78 -14.29 2.81
C ARG A 143 9.73 -13.11 3.08
N ARG A 144 10.95 -13.10 2.52
CA ARG A 144 11.96 -12.06 2.79
C ARG A 144 12.92 -11.84 1.62
N THR A 145 13.56 -10.67 1.60
CA THR A 145 14.69 -10.34 0.71
C THR A 145 16.00 -10.39 1.48
N VAL A 146 16.95 -11.20 1.01
CA VAL A 146 18.31 -11.29 1.59
C VAL A 146 19.27 -10.37 0.85
N ILE A 147 19.69 -9.30 1.52
CA ILE A 147 20.61 -8.30 0.99
C ILE A 147 21.97 -8.91 0.66
N GLY A 148 22.50 -8.57 -0.53
CA GLY A 148 23.76 -9.11 -1.05
C GLY A 148 23.62 -10.47 -1.74
N ARG A 149 22.45 -11.11 -1.66
CA ARG A 149 22.13 -12.35 -2.38
C ARG A 149 21.01 -12.15 -3.39
N ASP A 150 19.91 -11.57 -2.93
CA ASP A 150 18.70 -11.35 -3.72
C ASP A 150 18.79 -9.96 -4.40
N PRO A 151 18.08 -9.74 -5.53
CA PRO A 151 18.01 -8.43 -6.17
C PRO A 151 17.49 -7.37 -5.21
N ARG A 152 18.07 -6.19 -5.29
CA ARG A 152 17.64 -5.03 -4.51
C ARG A 152 16.44 -4.37 -5.20
N PRO A 153 15.54 -3.72 -4.45
CA PRO A 153 14.55 -2.85 -5.04
C PRO A 153 15.22 -1.72 -5.83
N ASP A 154 14.57 -1.29 -6.90
CA ASP A 154 14.96 -0.10 -7.66
C ASP A 154 14.57 1.18 -6.90
N VAL A 155 13.49 1.13 -6.12
CA VAL A 155 13.06 2.22 -5.23
C VAL A 155 12.52 1.64 -3.93
N VAL A 156 12.90 2.23 -2.80
CA VAL A 156 12.20 2.06 -1.52
C VAL A 156 11.40 3.31 -1.22
N LEU A 157 10.16 3.18 -0.77
CA LEU A 157 9.37 4.29 -0.23
C LEU A 157 9.29 4.15 1.29
N GLU A 158 9.54 5.25 1.98
CA GLU A 158 9.31 5.48 3.40
C GLU A 158 8.30 6.62 3.56
N ILE A 159 7.36 6.47 4.48
CA ILE A 159 6.33 7.44 4.78
C ILE A 159 6.65 8.03 6.15
N ASP A 160 7.23 9.22 6.13
CA ASP A 160 7.77 9.83 7.32
C ASP A 160 6.86 10.94 7.85
N ASN A 161 6.24 10.66 8.98
CA ASN A 161 5.39 11.62 9.70
C ASN A 161 6.16 12.52 10.67
N THR A 162 7.42 12.25 10.96
CA THR A 162 8.25 13.01 11.91
C THR A 162 9.37 13.81 11.20
N THR A 163 9.66 13.47 9.93
CA THR A 163 10.66 14.02 8.98
C THR A 163 12.11 14.03 9.42
N ASP A 164 12.40 13.21 10.40
CA ASP A 164 13.71 12.60 10.52
C ASP A 164 13.47 11.18 10.06
N VAL A 165 13.82 10.81 8.81
CA VAL A 165 13.58 9.50 8.14
C VAL A 165 14.26 8.34 8.86
N ARG A 166 14.64 8.58 10.10
CA ARG A 166 15.65 8.00 10.93
C ARG A 166 16.94 8.19 10.15
N ARG A 167 17.69 9.26 10.45
CA ARG A 167 19.06 9.50 9.94
C ARG A 167 19.87 8.21 9.80
N HIS A 168 19.64 7.29 10.73
CA HIS A 168 20.23 5.98 10.74
C HIS A 168 19.70 5.02 9.66
N LYS A 169 18.39 4.96 9.39
CA LYS A 169 17.76 4.07 8.38
C LYS A 169 18.24 4.41 6.97
N LEU A 170 18.38 5.70 6.61
CA LEU A 170 19.05 6.10 5.37
C LEU A 170 20.51 5.60 5.32
N GLY A 171 21.24 5.70 6.42
CA GLY A 171 22.56 5.09 6.53
C GLY A 171 22.55 3.57 6.33
N VAL A 172 21.53 2.86 6.83
CA VAL A 172 21.38 1.42 6.61
C VAL A 172 21.10 1.13 5.14
N TYR A 173 20.17 1.85 4.50
CA TYR A 173 19.89 1.71 3.07
C TYR A 173 21.10 1.98 2.19
N ALA A 174 21.92 2.98 2.55
CA ALA A 174 23.16 3.27 1.84
C ALA A 174 24.17 2.12 1.98
N ARG A 175 24.36 1.58 3.21
CA ARG A 175 25.21 0.40 3.45
C ARG A 175 24.73 -0.84 2.70
N TRP A 176 23.41 -1.02 2.59
CA TRP A 176 22.79 -2.12 1.84
C TRP A 176 22.80 -1.87 0.32
N GLY A 177 23.15 -0.65 -0.09
CA GLY A 177 23.35 -0.26 -1.48
C GLY A 177 22.07 -0.12 -2.28
N PHE A 178 20.98 0.37 -1.66
CA PHE A 178 19.75 0.66 -2.39
C PHE A 178 19.97 1.87 -3.30
N PRO A 179 19.60 1.79 -4.58
CA PRO A 179 19.94 2.84 -5.54
C PRO A 179 19.14 4.13 -5.30
N GLU A 180 17.89 4.01 -4.84
CA GLU A 180 16.99 5.13 -4.66
C GLU A 180 16.03 4.90 -3.48
N VAL A 181 15.86 5.93 -2.65
CA VAL A 181 14.91 5.95 -1.53
C VAL A 181 14.04 7.20 -1.64
N TRP A 182 12.74 7.02 -1.59
CA TRP A 182 11.75 8.08 -1.53
C TRP A 182 11.27 8.22 -0.11
N VAL A 183 11.15 9.47 0.31
CA VAL A 183 10.65 9.82 1.63
C VAL A 183 9.46 10.74 1.43
N GLU A 184 8.29 10.23 1.72
CA GLU A 184 7.03 10.97 1.65
C GLU A 184 6.69 11.53 3.02
N THR A 185 6.45 12.83 3.09
CA THR A 185 5.82 13.49 4.23
C THR A 185 4.39 13.87 3.84
N PRO A 186 3.38 13.11 4.30
CA PRO A 186 2.00 13.30 3.86
C PRO A 186 1.47 14.72 4.11
N ASP A 187 0.50 15.17 3.31
CA ASP A 187 -0.14 16.49 3.49
C ASP A 187 -0.82 16.63 4.86
N GLU A 188 -1.49 15.58 5.30
CA GLU A 188 -2.22 15.57 6.57
C GLU A 188 -1.23 15.48 7.74
N PRO A 189 -1.25 16.42 8.70
CA PRO A 189 -0.33 16.40 9.83
C PRO A 189 -0.74 15.32 10.86
N THR A 190 0.24 14.63 11.43
CA THR A 190 0.04 13.77 12.60
C THR A 190 0.38 14.51 13.89
N PRO A 191 -0.15 14.09 15.07
CA PRO A 191 0.20 14.69 16.36
C PRO A 191 1.70 14.65 16.66
N SER A 192 2.39 13.61 16.19
CA SER A 192 3.83 13.39 16.36
C SER A 192 4.70 14.23 15.41
N ARG A 193 4.12 14.91 14.41
CA ARG A 193 4.87 15.72 13.45
C ARG A 193 5.37 17.03 14.07
N PRO A 194 6.70 17.29 14.09
CA PRO A 194 7.22 18.58 14.54
C PRO A 194 6.71 19.76 13.67
N ARG A 195 6.44 20.92 14.27
CA ARG A 195 5.86 22.08 13.54
C ARG A 195 6.70 22.65 12.40
N ARG A 196 8.02 22.39 12.39
CA ARG A 196 8.96 22.88 11.37
C ARG A 196 8.94 22.07 10.07
N VAL A 197 8.19 20.98 10.08
CA VAL A 197 8.18 19.97 9.05
C VAL A 197 7.17 20.35 7.99
N VAL A 198 7.62 20.37 6.73
CA VAL A 198 6.79 20.74 5.59
C VAL A 198 6.43 19.45 4.84
N PRO A 199 5.15 19.23 4.50
CA PRO A 199 4.75 18.16 3.61
C PRO A 199 5.50 18.21 2.28
N GLY A 200 5.73 17.04 1.70
CA GLY A 200 6.48 16.90 0.46
C GLY A 200 7.19 15.57 0.37
N LEU A 201 7.66 15.27 -0.85
CA LEU A 201 8.50 14.10 -1.09
C LEU A 201 9.95 14.53 -1.32
N THR A 202 10.88 13.77 -0.74
CA THR A 202 12.31 13.86 -1.02
C THR A 202 12.78 12.59 -1.69
N ILE A 203 13.54 12.73 -2.78
CA ILE A 203 14.19 11.61 -3.48
C ILE A 203 15.66 11.60 -3.09
N TYR A 204 16.12 10.48 -2.56
CA TYR A 204 17.52 10.21 -2.24
C TYR A 204 18.08 9.20 -3.24
N VAL A 205 19.14 9.58 -3.95
CA VAL A 205 19.83 8.72 -4.91
C VAL A 205 21.21 8.38 -4.35
N LEU A 206 21.56 7.09 -4.34
CA LEU A 206 22.84 6.63 -3.82
C LEU A 206 23.96 7.02 -4.79
N ASP A 207 24.93 7.78 -4.29
CA ASP A 207 26.12 8.17 -5.03
C ASP A 207 27.36 7.99 -4.15
N GLN A 208 28.30 7.17 -4.61
CA GLN A 208 29.57 6.88 -3.92
C GLN A 208 29.43 6.42 -2.46
N GLY A 209 28.34 5.71 -2.14
CA GLY A 209 28.10 5.13 -0.81
C GLY A 209 27.29 6.02 0.14
N ASP A 210 26.92 7.22 -0.28
CA ASP A 210 26.04 8.13 0.47
C ASP A 210 24.88 8.63 -0.39
N TYR A 211 23.79 9.04 0.25
CA TYR A 211 22.63 9.57 -0.46
C TYR A 211 22.76 11.05 -0.79
N ARG A 212 22.38 11.41 -2.01
CA ARG A 212 22.18 12.80 -2.44
C ARG A 212 20.73 13.05 -2.80
N MET A 213 20.25 14.25 -2.46
CA MET A 213 18.91 14.65 -2.86
C MET A 213 18.83 14.87 -4.37
N SER A 214 17.73 14.40 -4.97
CA SER A 214 17.38 14.63 -6.37
C SER A 214 16.01 15.26 -6.48
N ALA A 215 15.81 16.09 -7.50
CA ALA A 215 14.50 16.64 -7.83
C ALA A 215 13.64 15.66 -8.65
N GLU A 216 14.26 14.64 -9.24
CA GLU A 216 13.64 13.68 -10.16
C GLU A 216 14.13 12.27 -9.85
N SER A 217 13.23 11.29 -10.04
CA SER A 217 13.57 9.88 -9.87
C SER A 217 14.49 9.39 -11.00
N VAL A 218 15.54 8.66 -10.64
CA VAL A 218 16.44 8.01 -11.59
C VAL A 218 15.81 6.71 -12.07
N ALA A 219 15.17 5.97 -11.16
CA ALA A 219 14.46 4.73 -11.43
C ALA A 219 13.20 4.94 -12.29
N LEU A 220 12.43 6.00 -12.02
CA LEU A 220 11.20 6.39 -12.73
C LEU A 220 11.40 7.76 -13.42
N PRO A 221 12.03 7.79 -14.59
CA PRO A 221 12.54 9.01 -15.20
C PRO A 221 11.41 9.99 -15.53
N THR A 222 11.72 11.28 -15.46
CA THR A 222 10.79 12.41 -15.66
C THR A 222 9.73 12.57 -14.56
N TRP A 223 9.71 11.70 -13.54
CA TRP A 223 8.82 11.85 -12.39
C TRP A 223 9.51 12.67 -11.30
N ARG A 224 9.03 13.90 -11.10
CA ARG A 224 9.63 14.82 -10.13
C ARG A 224 9.06 14.61 -8.73
N ALA A 225 9.85 14.93 -7.72
CA ALA A 225 9.47 14.74 -6.32
C ALA A 225 8.10 15.35 -5.96
N HIS A 226 7.83 16.59 -6.40
CA HIS A 226 6.54 17.24 -6.15
C HIS A 226 5.37 16.60 -6.91
N GLU A 227 5.61 16.00 -8.09
CA GLU A 227 4.59 15.27 -8.84
C GLU A 227 4.29 13.92 -8.18
N ILE A 228 5.30 13.24 -7.63
CA ILE A 228 5.11 12.00 -6.86
C ILE A 228 4.30 12.31 -5.60
N HIS A 229 4.71 13.32 -4.84
CA HIS A 229 4.00 13.79 -3.64
C HIS A 229 2.53 14.08 -3.91
N ALA A 230 2.24 14.89 -4.95
CA ALA A 230 0.87 15.21 -5.34
C ALA A 230 0.07 13.95 -5.71
N ALA A 231 0.64 13.05 -6.51
CA ALA A 231 -0.01 11.82 -6.93
C ALA A 231 -0.30 10.86 -5.76
N LEU A 232 0.57 10.81 -4.75
CA LEU A 232 0.38 10.00 -3.55
C LEU A 232 -0.71 10.59 -2.63
N ASN A 233 -0.91 11.90 -2.62
CA ASN A 233 -1.83 12.57 -1.68
C ASN A 233 -3.19 12.98 -2.28
N GLU A 234 -3.35 13.05 -3.60
CA GLU A 234 -4.64 13.40 -4.22
C GLU A 234 -5.68 12.25 -4.23
N ALA A 235 -6.95 12.61 -4.04
CA ALA A 235 -8.09 11.75 -4.36
C ALA A 235 -9.28 12.61 -4.80
N PRO A 236 -9.79 12.46 -6.03
CA PRO A 236 -9.40 11.50 -7.08
C PRO A 236 -8.09 11.86 -7.81
N ILE A 237 -7.55 10.92 -8.59
CA ILE A 237 -6.38 11.15 -9.46
C ILE A 237 -6.71 12.22 -10.52
N SER A 238 -5.85 13.22 -10.65
CA SER A 238 -6.01 14.35 -11.56
C SER A 238 -5.55 14.02 -12.99
N PRO A 239 -6.06 14.73 -14.02
CA PRO A 239 -5.57 14.60 -15.39
C PRO A 239 -4.06 14.86 -15.51
N SER A 240 -3.52 15.83 -14.76
CA SER A 240 -2.09 16.12 -14.70
C SER A 240 -1.27 14.94 -14.20
N THR A 241 -1.74 14.24 -13.17
CA THR A 241 -1.09 13.02 -12.68
C THR A 241 -1.13 11.92 -13.74
N ILE A 242 -2.25 11.73 -14.42
CA ILE A 242 -2.35 10.74 -15.50
C ILE A 242 -1.36 11.05 -16.63
N GLU A 243 -1.26 12.31 -17.07
CA GLU A 243 -0.30 12.75 -18.08
C GLU A 243 1.15 12.50 -17.64
N CYS A 244 1.45 12.75 -16.36
CA CYS A 244 2.75 12.44 -15.78
C CYS A 244 3.06 10.93 -15.82
N LEU A 245 2.16 10.07 -15.32
CA LEU A 245 2.36 8.62 -15.31
C LEU A 245 2.54 8.05 -16.73
N VAL A 246 1.81 8.59 -17.70
CA VAL A 246 1.96 8.23 -19.13
C VAL A 246 3.34 8.62 -19.65
N ARG A 247 3.80 9.83 -19.35
CA ARG A 247 5.15 10.31 -19.74
C ARG A 247 6.25 9.42 -19.15
N VAL A 248 6.14 9.09 -17.86
CA VAL A 248 7.08 8.22 -17.15
C VAL A 248 7.09 6.82 -17.77
N GLY A 249 5.92 6.22 -17.97
CA GLY A 249 5.78 4.88 -18.55
C GLY A 249 6.36 4.79 -19.95
N ARG A 250 6.07 5.75 -20.83
CA ARG A 250 6.65 5.80 -22.19
C ARG A 250 8.17 5.93 -22.16
N THR A 251 8.68 6.82 -21.30
CA THR A 251 10.13 7.01 -21.17
C THR A 251 10.82 5.73 -20.69
N LEU A 252 10.20 4.98 -19.77
CA LEU A 252 10.72 3.68 -19.35
C LEU A 252 10.63 2.62 -20.46
N GLY A 253 9.49 2.54 -21.15
CA GLY A 253 9.30 1.62 -22.28
C GLY A 253 10.34 1.85 -23.37
N ASP A 254 10.56 3.10 -23.77
CA ASP A 254 11.58 3.48 -24.76
C ASP A 254 12.99 3.04 -24.34
N ARG A 255 13.32 3.12 -23.04
CA ARG A 255 14.62 2.70 -22.50
C ARG A 255 14.80 1.18 -22.49
N ASP A 256 13.74 0.45 -22.16
CA ASP A 256 13.79 -1.02 -22.09
C ASP A 256 13.46 -1.68 -23.45
N GLY A 257 13.07 -0.91 -24.46
CA GLY A 257 12.68 -1.40 -25.77
C GLY A 257 11.30 -2.07 -25.77
N THR A 258 10.42 -1.68 -24.84
CA THR A 258 9.07 -2.19 -24.68
C THR A 258 8.04 -1.08 -24.89
N GLY A 259 6.80 -1.44 -25.18
CA GLY A 259 5.69 -0.50 -25.26
C GLY A 259 4.37 -1.18 -24.96
N PRO A 260 3.25 -0.43 -24.95
CA PRO A 260 1.95 -0.95 -24.53
C PRO A 260 1.49 -2.23 -25.26
N MET A 261 2.01 -2.49 -26.46
CA MET A 261 1.70 -3.68 -27.25
C MET A 261 2.44 -4.95 -26.80
N ASP A 262 3.46 -4.82 -25.94
CA ASP A 262 4.15 -5.95 -25.32
C ASP A 262 3.39 -6.48 -24.10
N ASP A 263 2.50 -5.68 -23.53
CA ASP A 263 1.57 -6.11 -22.50
C ASP A 263 0.49 -7.02 -23.12
N ALA A 264 0.41 -8.28 -22.67
CA ALA A 264 -0.50 -9.27 -23.23
C ALA A 264 -1.99 -8.90 -23.04
N GLN A 265 -2.34 -8.19 -21.96
CA GLN A 265 -3.68 -7.70 -21.69
C GLN A 265 -4.04 -6.55 -22.63
N ILE A 266 -3.16 -5.57 -22.81
CA ILE A 266 -3.37 -4.42 -23.71
C ILE A 266 -3.35 -4.88 -25.16
N ALA A 267 -2.39 -5.72 -25.56
CA ALA A 267 -2.35 -6.31 -26.89
C ALA A 267 -3.61 -7.16 -27.16
N GLY A 268 -4.10 -7.90 -26.16
CA GLY A 268 -5.37 -8.62 -26.23
C GLY A 268 -6.56 -7.68 -26.37
N TYR A 269 -6.60 -6.58 -25.61
CA TYR A 269 -7.65 -5.57 -25.67
C TYR A 269 -7.64 -4.84 -27.02
N MET A 270 -6.47 -4.47 -27.54
CA MET A 270 -6.31 -3.80 -28.81
C MET A 270 -6.64 -4.73 -29.97
N ARG A 271 -6.21 -6.00 -29.96
CA ARG A 271 -6.65 -7.01 -30.94
C ARG A 271 -8.18 -7.15 -30.96
N ARG A 272 -8.80 -7.26 -29.79
CA ARG A 272 -10.27 -7.27 -29.65
C ARG A 272 -10.92 -5.96 -30.10
N SER A 273 -10.26 -4.82 -29.89
CA SER A 273 -10.76 -3.50 -30.30
C SER A 273 -10.59 -3.24 -31.79
N HIS A 274 -9.59 -3.85 -32.44
CA HIS A 274 -9.45 -3.86 -33.89
C HIS A 274 -10.52 -4.74 -34.55
N ASP A 275 -10.89 -5.88 -33.96
CA ASP A 275 -12.02 -6.71 -34.42
C ASP A 275 -13.39 -6.02 -34.19
N VAL A 276 -13.52 -5.22 -33.13
CA VAL A 276 -14.70 -4.39 -32.84
C VAL A 276 -14.64 -3.02 -33.56
N GLY A 277 -13.50 -2.71 -34.18
CA GLY A 277 -13.16 -1.46 -34.87
C GLY A 277 -13.89 -1.23 -36.19
N HIS A 278 -14.93 -2.01 -36.48
CA HIS A 278 -15.90 -1.70 -37.54
C HIS A 278 -17.21 -1.10 -37.03
N ARG A 279 -17.42 -0.96 -35.70
CA ARG A 279 -18.53 -0.19 -35.13
C ARG A 279 -18.26 0.18 -33.66
N THR A 280 -17.57 1.32 -33.48
CA THR A 280 -17.70 2.27 -32.35
C THR A 280 -17.76 1.73 -30.90
N GLY A 281 -16.82 2.17 -30.05
CA GLY A 281 -17.18 2.48 -28.65
C GLY A 281 -16.15 2.27 -27.54
N PHE A 282 -14.89 2.71 -27.69
CA PHE A 282 -13.93 2.75 -26.56
C PHE A 282 -14.41 3.63 -25.39
N ALA A 283 -15.29 4.61 -25.64
CA ALA A 283 -15.93 5.41 -24.60
C ALA A 283 -16.96 4.64 -23.74
N ARG A 284 -17.57 3.56 -24.29
CA ARG A 284 -18.66 2.83 -23.63
C ARG A 284 -18.17 1.79 -22.60
N GLY A 285 -16.95 1.28 -22.79
CA GLY A 285 -16.37 0.24 -21.94
C GLY A 285 -15.92 0.75 -20.57
N LEU A 286 -15.37 1.97 -20.50
CA LEU A 286 -14.96 2.59 -19.24
C LEU A 286 -16.19 2.95 -18.38
N GLU A 287 -17.22 3.48 -19.03
CA GLU A 287 -18.49 3.85 -18.40
C GLU A 287 -19.25 2.62 -17.89
N GLN A 288 -19.27 1.52 -18.65
CA GLN A 288 -19.86 0.24 -18.21
C GLN A 288 -19.08 -0.43 -17.06
N GLY A 289 -17.74 -0.33 -17.04
CA GLY A 289 -16.92 -0.86 -15.94
C GLY A 289 -17.17 -0.13 -14.62
N GLN A 290 -17.22 1.20 -14.67
CA GLN A 290 -17.53 2.04 -13.50
C GLN A 290 -18.98 1.89 -13.04
N GLU A 291 -19.94 1.80 -13.97
CA GLU A 291 -21.36 1.56 -13.64
C GLU A 291 -21.57 0.18 -13.01
N THR A 292 -20.84 -0.84 -13.46
CA THR A 292 -20.92 -2.20 -12.89
C THR A 292 -20.35 -2.23 -11.47
N ALA A 293 -19.21 -1.58 -11.23
CA ALA A 293 -18.61 -1.47 -9.90
C ALA A 293 -19.52 -0.67 -8.94
N ARG A 294 -20.09 0.44 -9.40
CA ARG A 294 -21.02 1.28 -8.63
C ARG A 294 -22.31 0.54 -8.27
N ARG A 295 -22.90 -0.22 -9.19
CA ARG A 295 -24.08 -1.06 -8.93
C ARG A 295 -23.80 -2.15 -7.91
N LYS A 296 -22.60 -2.77 -7.96
CA LYS A 296 -22.20 -3.79 -6.99
C LYS A 296 -22.06 -3.21 -5.58
N ALA A 297 -21.42 -2.05 -5.44
CA ALA A 297 -21.28 -1.35 -4.16
C ALA A 297 -22.64 -0.91 -3.56
N LEU A 298 -23.54 -0.42 -4.41
CA LEU A 298 -24.88 0.00 -3.96
C LEU A 298 -25.75 -1.17 -3.48
N ARG A 299 -25.67 -2.33 -4.15
CA ARG A 299 -26.37 -3.55 -3.73
C ARG A 299 -25.82 -4.10 -2.42
N TYR A 300 -24.50 -4.05 -2.26
CA TYR A 300 -23.85 -4.39 -0.99
C TYR A 300 -24.35 -3.49 0.16
N ALA A 301 -24.35 -2.17 -0.03
CA ALA A 301 -24.82 -1.21 0.97
C ALA A 301 -26.30 -1.41 1.35
N ALA A 302 -27.17 -1.71 0.38
CA ALA A 302 -28.58 -2.00 0.63
C ALA A 302 -28.78 -3.29 1.44
N THR A 303 -28.03 -4.35 1.09
CA THR A 303 -28.05 -5.64 1.78
C THR A 303 -27.58 -5.49 3.23
N GLU A 304 -26.48 -4.76 3.44
CA GLU A 304 -25.92 -4.55 4.76
C GLU A 304 -26.83 -3.69 5.64
N THR A 305 -27.50 -2.70 5.06
CA THR A 305 -28.50 -1.89 5.77
C THR A 305 -29.67 -2.75 6.28
N LEU A 306 -30.12 -3.74 5.52
CA LEU A 306 -31.20 -4.65 5.97
C LEU A 306 -30.72 -5.59 7.09
N ARG A 307 -29.50 -6.12 6.98
CA ARG A 307 -28.89 -6.99 8.00
C ARG A 307 -28.67 -6.27 9.32
N LEU A 308 -28.11 -5.06 9.28
CA LEU A 308 -27.89 -4.22 10.47
C LEU A 308 -29.20 -3.84 11.17
N ARG A 309 -30.30 -3.80 10.43
CA ARG A 309 -31.65 -3.55 10.96
C ARG A 309 -32.35 -4.82 11.44
N GLY A 310 -31.66 -5.96 11.46
CA GLY A 310 -32.16 -7.23 11.95
C GLY A 310 -33.20 -7.88 11.05
N ILE A 311 -33.25 -7.52 9.76
CA ILE A 311 -34.21 -8.09 8.81
C ILE A 311 -33.62 -9.39 8.25
N PRO A 312 -34.24 -10.56 8.51
CA PRO A 312 -33.78 -11.82 7.95
C PRO A 312 -33.97 -11.82 6.43
N LEU A 313 -32.93 -12.28 5.72
CA LEU A 313 -32.88 -12.34 4.25
C LEU A 313 -32.87 -13.80 3.80
N SER A 314 -33.62 -14.08 2.74
CA SER A 314 -33.65 -15.38 2.08
C SER A 314 -32.33 -15.73 1.38
N GLU A 315 -32.04 -17.02 1.21
CA GLU A 315 -30.81 -17.51 0.54
C GLU A 315 -30.67 -17.00 -0.90
N ASP A 316 -31.80 -16.71 -1.55
CA ASP A 316 -31.84 -16.20 -2.93
C ASP A 316 -31.84 -14.66 -3.02
N PHE A 317 -31.72 -13.96 -1.89
CA PHE A 317 -31.82 -12.50 -1.83
C PHE A 317 -30.80 -11.79 -2.74
N ASP A 318 -29.53 -12.15 -2.65
CA ASP A 318 -28.45 -11.52 -3.41
C ASP A 318 -28.60 -11.76 -4.92
N ARG A 319 -29.08 -12.94 -5.31
CA ARG A 319 -29.39 -13.28 -6.72
C ARG A 319 -30.52 -12.41 -7.26
N ARG A 320 -31.64 -12.35 -6.54
CA ARG A 320 -32.81 -11.53 -6.92
C ARG A 320 -32.47 -10.05 -6.96
N LEU A 321 -31.62 -9.58 -6.05
CA LEU A 321 -31.17 -8.19 -6.00
C LEU A 321 -30.26 -7.86 -7.19
N ALA A 322 -29.41 -8.81 -7.61
CA ALA A 322 -28.54 -8.66 -8.76
C ALA A 322 -29.31 -8.50 -10.10
N GLU A 323 -30.52 -9.05 -10.16
CA GLU A 323 -31.43 -8.97 -11.32
C GLU A 323 -32.26 -7.67 -11.34
N THR A 324 -32.29 -6.91 -10.24
CA THR A 324 -33.05 -5.65 -10.20
C THR A 324 -32.36 -4.50 -10.92
N THR A 325 -33.15 -3.74 -11.67
CA THR A 325 -32.74 -2.49 -12.32
C THR A 325 -33.54 -1.35 -11.70
N ILE A 326 -33.05 -0.84 -10.57
CA ILE A 326 -33.71 0.21 -9.77
C ILE A 326 -32.70 1.33 -9.49
N SER A 327 -33.18 2.58 -9.39
CA SER A 327 -32.31 3.71 -9.11
C SER A 327 -31.59 3.56 -7.76
N PRO A 328 -30.34 4.05 -7.61
CA PRO A 328 -29.60 4.00 -6.34
C PRO A 328 -30.39 4.56 -5.15
N GLN A 329 -31.11 5.66 -5.38
CA GLN A 329 -31.89 6.35 -4.36
C GLN A 329 -33.11 5.53 -3.92
N THR A 330 -33.81 4.92 -4.87
CA THR A 330 -34.95 4.02 -4.58
C THR A 330 -34.47 2.77 -3.85
N LEU A 331 -33.32 2.21 -4.23
CA LEU A 331 -32.74 1.02 -3.60
C LEU A 331 -32.38 1.26 -2.12
N LEU A 332 -31.64 2.33 -1.83
CA LEU A 332 -31.23 2.66 -0.47
C LEU A 332 -32.42 3.12 0.39
N THR A 333 -33.36 3.88 -0.18
CA THR A 333 -34.58 4.30 0.53
C THR A 333 -35.46 3.10 0.89
N ALA A 334 -35.59 2.11 0.00
CA ALA A 334 -36.27 0.88 0.31
C ALA A 334 -35.57 0.14 1.46
N ALA A 335 -34.24 -0.06 1.37
CA ALA A 335 -33.47 -0.74 2.41
C ALA A 335 -33.60 -0.07 3.79
N GLN A 336 -33.68 1.27 3.85
CA GLN A 336 -33.82 2.04 5.09
C GLN A 336 -35.24 2.03 5.67
N ARG A 337 -36.27 1.93 4.84
CA ARG A 337 -37.68 2.07 5.26
C ARG A 337 -38.41 0.75 5.41
N SER A 338 -37.82 -0.34 4.93
CA SER A 338 -38.44 -1.66 5.02
C SER A 338 -38.47 -2.19 6.44
N THR A 339 -39.52 -2.92 6.79
CA THR A 339 -39.60 -3.65 8.07
C THR A 339 -39.42 -5.16 7.90
N THR A 340 -39.55 -5.66 6.66
CA THR A 340 -39.35 -7.06 6.29
C THR A 340 -38.76 -7.16 4.88
N GLU A 341 -38.21 -8.33 4.51
CA GLU A 341 -37.77 -8.59 3.13
C GLU A 341 -38.93 -8.42 2.13
N ALA A 342 -40.15 -8.84 2.47
CA ALA A 342 -41.33 -8.68 1.63
C ALA A 342 -41.68 -7.20 1.38
N ASP A 343 -41.57 -6.36 2.42
CA ASP A 343 -41.79 -4.91 2.34
C ASP A 343 -40.70 -4.24 1.48
N PHE A 344 -39.45 -4.69 1.57
CA PHE A 344 -38.37 -4.27 0.65
C PHE A 344 -38.71 -4.53 -0.82
N TRP A 345 -39.13 -5.75 -1.16
CA TRP A 345 -39.53 -6.07 -2.53
C TRP A 345 -40.80 -5.34 -2.98
N ALA A 346 -41.72 -5.02 -2.08
CA ALA A 346 -42.91 -4.23 -2.40
C ALA A 346 -42.55 -2.77 -2.73
N ARG A 347 -41.63 -2.17 -1.95
CA ARG A 347 -41.16 -0.79 -2.16
C ARG A 347 -40.33 -0.63 -3.43
N LEU A 348 -39.54 -1.64 -3.81
CA LEU A 348 -38.83 -1.65 -5.09
C LEU A 348 -39.80 -1.74 -6.29
N ARG A 349 -40.93 -2.46 -6.14
CA ARG A 349 -41.97 -2.57 -7.19
C ARG A 349 -42.83 -1.32 -7.31
N GLY A 350 -43.10 -0.61 -6.21
CA GLY A 350 -43.86 0.64 -6.20
C GLY A 350 -43.13 1.87 -6.78
N GLY A 351 -41.87 1.73 -7.20
CA GLY A 351 -41.02 2.81 -7.72
C GLY A 351 -40.69 2.74 -9.21
N GLN A 352 -41.30 1.86 -9.99
CA GLN A 352 -41.11 1.82 -11.45
C GLN A 352 -41.96 2.92 -12.14
N PRO A 353 -41.38 3.77 -13.02
CA PRO A 353 -42.20 4.55 -13.95
C PRO A 353 -42.86 3.57 -14.94
N GLY A 354 -44.20 3.59 -15.00
CA GLY A 354 -44.94 2.79 -15.96
C GLY A 354 -44.55 3.17 -17.38
N THR A 355 -44.07 2.20 -18.16
CA THR A 355 -44.12 2.28 -19.62
C THR A 355 -45.56 2.18 -20.04
N ASP A 356 -46.11 3.32 -20.40
CA ASP A 356 -47.36 3.47 -21.13
C ASP A 356 -47.11 2.99 -22.58
N GLU A 357 -47.38 1.72 -22.85
CA GLU A 357 -47.68 1.26 -24.22
C GLU A 357 -49.07 0.64 -24.21
N GLY A 358 -50.06 1.51 -24.42
CA GLY A 358 -51.37 1.11 -24.89
C GLY A 358 -51.36 0.86 -26.40
N ARG A 359 -52.15 -0.17 -26.77
CA ARG A 359 -52.74 -0.50 -28.09
C ARG A 359 -51.96 -1.46 -29.00
N ALA A 360 -52.45 -2.71 -29.03
CA ALA A 360 -53.43 -3.09 -30.05
C ALA A 360 -54.65 -3.73 -29.37
#